data_AF-A0A7C5QSS7-F1
#
_entry.id   AF-A0A7C5QSS7-F1
#
_cell.length_a   1.000
_cell.length_b   1.000
_cell.length_c   1.000
_cell.angle_alpha   90.00
_cell.angle_beta   90.00
_cell.angle_gamma   90.00
#
_symmetry.space_group_name_H-M   'P 1'
#
loop_
_entity.id
_entity.type
_entity.pdbx_description
1 polymer ?
#
loop_
_entity_poly.entity_id
_entity_poly.type
_entity_poly.pdbx_seq_one_letter_code
_entity_poly.pdbx_strand_id
1 'polypeptide(L)'
;MELSKRQVTESLQRFKASRDALLHEDEGFDHNLHRFVEFCQSDPLVQSVLQPLLAAHAVDAGSWWRETCEAAGGRVTRLQMPADRDEELALEYRLLELADSRDHWVLNLGVVLGKRKNAECVNAFLVMIVRPFVDELSRRLGEAASLATPEERALQAVPLARLPGPNEVRIFLSHKSVDKPVVYRYYQAL
;
A
#
# COMPACT_ATOMS: atom_id res chain seq x y z
N MET A 1 -4.17 -21.82 -3.04
CA MET A 1 -5.49 -21.78 -2.36
C MET A 1 -6.28 -20.67 -3.03
N GLU A 2 -7.41 -20.98 -3.66
CA GLU A 2 -8.23 -19.95 -4.31
C GLU A 2 -9.05 -19.20 -3.26
N LEU A 3 -8.92 -17.88 -3.21
CA LEU A 3 -9.69 -17.03 -2.31
C LEU A 3 -11.05 -16.73 -2.94
N SER A 4 -12.11 -16.79 -2.14
CA SER A 4 -13.42 -16.36 -2.59
C SER A 4 -13.46 -14.83 -2.79
N LYS A 5 -14.36 -14.37 -3.66
CA LYS A 5 -14.56 -12.94 -3.96
C LYS A 5 -14.83 -12.09 -2.70
N ARG A 6 -15.52 -12.68 -1.73
CA ARG A 6 -15.80 -12.06 -0.43
C ARG A 6 -14.52 -11.92 0.40
N GLN A 7 -13.71 -12.98 0.49
CA GLN A 7 -12.43 -12.94 1.20
C GLN A 7 -11.45 -11.94 0.58
N VAL A 8 -11.42 -11.83 -0.76
CA VAL A 8 -10.63 -10.82 -1.47
C VAL A 8 -11.09 -9.41 -1.09
N THR A 9 -12.40 -9.14 -1.15
CA THR A 9 -12.96 -7.83 -0.76
C THR A 9 -12.63 -7.48 0.70
N GLU A 10 -12.82 -8.43 1.62
CA GLU A 10 -12.53 -8.24 3.05
C GLU A 10 -11.03 -8.03 3.31
N SER A 11 -10.15 -8.73 2.59
CA SER A 11 -8.70 -8.50 2.64
C SER A 11 -8.34 -7.08 2.17
N LEU A 12 -8.84 -6.66 1.00
CA LEU A 12 -8.54 -5.33 0.46
C LEU A 12 -9.05 -4.19 1.37
N GLN A 13 -10.21 -4.36 1.99
CA GLN A 13 -10.74 -3.40 2.96
C GLN A 13 -9.87 -3.32 4.21
N ARG A 14 -9.43 -4.47 4.75
CA ARG A 14 -8.52 -4.52 5.90
C ARG A 14 -7.16 -3.92 5.57
N PHE A 15 -6.60 -4.25 4.41
CA PHE A 15 -5.35 -3.66 3.94
C PHE A 15 -5.44 -2.14 3.86
N LYS A 16 -6.52 -1.60 3.26
CA LYS A 16 -6.75 -0.16 3.20
C LYS A 16 -6.82 0.46 4.61
N ALA A 17 -7.59 -0.13 5.52
CA ALA A 17 -7.74 0.38 6.88
C ALA A 17 -6.40 0.38 7.64
N SER A 18 -5.64 -0.72 7.58
CA SER A 18 -4.33 -0.84 8.23
C SER A 18 -3.30 0.12 7.62
N ARG A 19 -3.30 0.30 6.30
CA ARG A 19 -2.47 1.30 5.61
C ARG A 19 -2.80 2.72 6.06
N ASP A 20 -4.08 3.07 6.07
CA ASP A 20 -4.52 4.42 6.41
C ASP A 20 -4.19 4.73 7.89
N ALA A 21 -4.36 3.76 8.79
CA ALA A 21 -3.93 3.88 10.19
C ALA A 21 -2.41 4.13 10.31
N LEU A 22 -1.59 3.33 9.61
CA LEU A 22 -0.13 3.48 9.62
C LEU A 22 0.35 4.84 9.04
N LEU A 23 -0.34 5.36 8.02
CA LEU A 23 0.09 6.57 7.32
C LEU A 23 -0.42 7.88 7.92
N HIS A 24 -1.52 7.85 8.69
CA HIS A 24 -2.28 9.05 9.05
C HIS A 24 -2.62 9.19 10.53
N GLU A 25 -2.49 8.14 11.34
CA GLU A 25 -2.68 8.29 12.78
C GLU A 25 -1.41 8.85 13.42
N ASP A 26 -1.55 10.04 14.02
CA ASP A 26 -0.44 10.80 14.61
C ASP A 26 0.10 10.17 15.91
N GLU A 27 -0.70 9.33 16.57
CA GLU A 27 -0.34 8.63 17.81
C GLU A 27 -0.22 7.12 17.57
N GLY A 28 0.78 6.48 18.19
CA GLY A 28 0.91 5.02 18.17
C GLY A 28 1.54 4.44 16.91
N PHE A 29 2.44 5.17 16.24
CA PHE A 29 3.16 4.69 15.05
C PHE A 29 3.71 3.26 15.19
N ASP A 30 4.42 2.96 16.29
CA ASP A 30 5.00 1.62 16.50
C ASP A 30 3.91 0.53 16.60
N HIS A 31 2.78 0.84 17.26
CA HIS A 31 1.63 -0.07 17.36
C HIS A 31 0.97 -0.31 16.00
N ASN A 32 0.82 0.75 15.20
CA ASN A 32 0.23 0.66 13.87
C ASN A 32 1.17 -0.05 12.87
N LEU A 33 2.48 0.16 12.99
CA LEU A 33 3.49 -0.57 12.22
C LEU A 33 3.40 -2.07 12.54
N HIS A 34 3.37 -2.42 13.82
CA HIS A 34 3.26 -3.80 14.26
C HIS A 34 2.03 -4.50 13.69
N ARG A 35 0.85 -3.90 13.88
CA ARG A 35 -0.41 -4.42 13.32
C ARG A 35 -0.38 -4.56 11.81
N PHE A 36 0.27 -3.63 11.12
CA PHE A 36 0.38 -3.66 9.67
C PHE A 36 1.30 -4.80 9.20
N VAL A 37 2.44 -5.00 9.87
CA VAL A 37 3.36 -6.12 9.59
C VAL A 37 2.68 -7.46 9.88
N GLU A 38 2.02 -7.61 11.03
CA GLU A 38 1.24 -8.80 11.37
C GLU A 38 0.14 -9.10 10.32
N PHE A 39 -0.58 -8.06 9.87
CA PHE A 39 -1.56 -8.22 8.80
C PHE A 39 -0.90 -8.71 7.51
N CYS A 40 0.21 -8.11 7.11
CA CYS A 40 0.92 -8.53 5.91
C CYS A 40 1.38 -9.99 5.99
N GLN A 41 1.86 -10.44 7.15
CA GLN A 41 2.33 -11.81 7.39
C GLN A 41 1.19 -12.84 7.39
N SER A 42 -0.01 -12.45 7.84
CA SER A 42 -1.12 -13.37 8.06
C SER A 42 -2.17 -13.38 6.95
N ASP A 43 -2.33 -12.28 6.20
CA ASP A 43 -3.39 -12.18 5.20
C ASP A 43 -3.08 -12.99 3.94
N PRO A 44 -3.95 -13.94 3.53
CA PRO A 44 -3.67 -14.82 2.40
C PRO A 44 -3.51 -14.11 1.04
N LEU A 45 -4.19 -12.99 0.82
CA LEU A 45 -4.08 -12.24 -0.45
C LEU A 45 -2.77 -11.46 -0.47
N VAL A 46 -2.36 -10.89 0.66
CA VAL A 46 -1.05 -10.23 0.77
C VAL A 46 0.07 -11.22 0.58
N GLN A 47 -0.04 -12.38 1.24
CA GLN A 47 0.96 -13.45 1.14
C GLN A 47 1.05 -14.05 -0.26
N SER A 48 -0.04 -14.11 -1.03
CA SER A 48 0.02 -14.59 -2.41
C SER A 48 0.82 -13.66 -3.34
N VAL A 49 0.96 -12.39 -2.98
CA VAL A 49 1.81 -11.41 -3.69
C VAL A 49 3.22 -11.38 -3.14
N LEU A 50 3.39 -11.31 -1.81
CA LEU A 50 4.70 -11.12 -1.19
C LEU A 50 5.57 -12.39 -1.22
N GLN A 51 5.01 -13.56 -0.95
CA GLN A 51 5.80 -14.79 -0.83
C GLN A 51 6.59 -15.15 -2.10
N PRO A 52 6.02 -15.06 -3.33
CA PRO A 52 6.78 -15.29 -4.55
C PRO A 52 7.98 -14.36 -4.69
N LEU A 53 7.83 -13.08 -4.32
CA LEU A 53 8.90 -12.08 -4.40
C LEU A 53 10.00 -12.37 -3.37
N LEU A 54 9.61 -12.67 -2.14
CA LEU A 54 10.55 -13.01 -1.07
C LEU A 54 11.28 -14.34 -1.32
N ALA A 55 10.68 -15.27 -2.06
CA ALA A 55 11.31 -16.52 -2.45
C ALA A 55 12.25 -16.34 -3.66
N ALA A 56 11.91 -15.44 -4.59
CA ALA A 56 12.72 -15.15 -5.78
C ALA A 56 13.96 -14.30 -5.45
N HIS A 57 13.85 -13.41 -4.45
CA HIS A 57 14.91 -12.49 -4.08
C HIS A 57 15.40 -12.78 -2.65
N ALA A 58 16.67 -13.18 -2.52
CA ALA A 58 17.32 -13.41 -1.23
C ALA A 58 17.74 -12.08 -0.59
N VAL A 59 16.76 -11.21 -0.30
CA VAL A 59 17.01 -9.87 0.24
C VAL A 59 17.36 -9.95 1.73
N ASP A 60 18.57 -9.51 2.07
CA ASP A 60 19.02 -9.32 3.46
C ASP A 60 19.01 -7.82 3.80
N ALA A 61 17.92 -7.36 4.39
CA ALA A 61 17.78 -5.97 4.81
C ALA A 61 18.80 -5.55 5.89
N GLY A 62 19.32 -6.50 6.69
CA GLY A 62 20.34 -6.22 7.70
C GLY A 62 21.71 -5.97 7.07
N SER A 63 22.08 -6.74 6.05
CA SER A 63 23.30 -6.51 5.26
C SER A 63 23.17 -5.24 4.42
N TRP A 64 22.03 -5.03 3.75
CA TRP A 64 21.76 -3.78 3.02
C TRP A 64 21.87 -2.55 3.94
N TRP A 65 21.34 -2.63 5.16
CA TRP A 65 21.43 -1.53 6.13
C TRP A 65 22.88 -1.22 6.51
N ARG A 66 23.69 -2.24 6.79
CA ARG A 66 25.11 -2.09 7.11
C ARG A 66 25.86 -1.45 5.96
N GLU A 67 25.69 -1.96 4.74
CA GLU A 67 26.34 -1.42 3.55
C GLU A 67 25.94 0.04 3.31
N THR A 68 24.65 0.35 3.44
CA THR A 68 24.13 1.72 3.27
C THR A 68 24.68 2.69 4.32
N CYS A 69 24.87 2.24 5.57
CA CYS A 69 25.36 3.10 6.66
C CYS A 69 26.89 3.21 6.73
N GLU A 70 27.59 2.09 6.52
CA GLU A 70 29.05 2.02 6.57
C GLU A 70 29.67 2.69 5.34
N ALA A 71 29.11 2.51 4.14
CA ALA A 71 29.60 3.18 2.93
C ALA A 71 29.43 4.70 2.98
N ALA A 72 28.50 5.21 3.79
CA ALA A 72 28.19 6.63 3.89
C ALA A 72 28.92 7.36 5.03
N GLY A 73 29.84 6.69 5.74
CA GLY A 73 30.57 7.29 6.86
C GLY A 73 29.67 7.83 7.97
N GLY A 74 28.48 7.23 8.14
CA GLY A 74 27.49 7.60 9.14
C GLY A 74 26.41 8.61 8.71
N ARG A 75 26.48 9.22 7.51
CA ARG A 75 25.41 10.11 7.02
C ARG A 75 25.06 9.88 5.56
N VAL A 76 23.82 9.49 5.31
CA VAL A 76 23.28 9.19 3.98
C VAL A 76 22.38 10.34 3.53
N THR A 77 22.56 10.83 2.31
CA THR A 77 21.65 11.81 1.70
C THR A 77 20.46 11.17 1.01
N ARG A 78 20.64 9.95 0.49
CA ARG A 78 19.59 9.16 -0.19
C ARG A 78 19.87 7.67 -0.05
N LEU A 79 18.83 6.90 0.27
CA LEU A 79 18.89 5.44 0.29
C LEU A 79 19.06 4.89 -1.14
N GLN A 80 19.99 3.97 -1.32
CA GLN A 80 20.20 3.28 -2.59
C GLN A 80 19.37 2.00 -2.60
N MET A 81 18.20 2.08 -3.24
CA MET A 81 17.35 0.92 -3.45
C MET A 81 17.83 0.09 -4.65
N PRO A 82 17.54 -1.23 -4.66
CA PRO A 82 17.72 -2.08 -5.83
C PRO A 82 17.08 -1.47 -7.09
N ALA A 83 17.68 -1.72 -8.25
CA ALA A 83 17.14 -1.23 -9.52
C ALA A 83 15.93 -2.05 -10.00
N ASP A 84 15.90 -3.33 -9.64
CA ASP A 84 14.77 -4.21 -9.88
C ASP A 84 13.63 -3.91 -8.91
N ARG A 85 12.40 -3.78 -9.45
CA ARG A 85 11.24 -3.36 -8.66
C ARG A 85 10.71 -4.47 -7.74
N ASP A 86 10.90 -5.73 -8.10
CA ASP A 86 10.49 -6.86 -7.27
C ASP A 86 11.44 -6.99 -6.08
N GLU A 87 12.74 -6.81 -6.32
CA GLU A 87 13.76 -6.75 -5.28
C GLU A 87 13.60 -5.54 -4.35
N GLU A 88 13.29 -4.36 -4.90
CA GLU A 88 13.01 -3.16 -4.11
C GLU A 88 11.80 -3.36 -3.19
N LEU A 89 10.69 -3.89 -3.71
CA LEU A 89 9.50 -4.16 -2.90
C LEU A 89 9.77 -5.21 -1.82
N ALA A 90 10.54 -6.26 -2.15
CA ALA A 90 10.96 -7.27 -1.18
C ALA A 90 11.84 -6.67 -0.08
N LEU A 91 12.78 -5.78 -0.44
CA LEU A 91 13.62 -5.05 0.52
C LEU A 91 12.78 -4.17 1.45
N GLU A 92 11.89 -3.36 0.89
CA GLU A 92 11.03 -2.49 1.67
C GLU A 92 10.22 -3.28 2.70
N TYR A 93 9.63 -4.42 2.30
CA TYR A 93 8.96 -5.31 3.24
C TYR A 93 9.87 -5.78 4.37
N ARG A 94 11.07 -6.27 4.04
CA ARG A 94 12.05 -6.70 5.05
C ARG A 94 12.49 -5.57 5.97
N LEU A 95 12.53 -4.33 5.48
CA LEU A 95 12.80 -3.15 6.31
C LEU A 95 11.64 -2.84 7.26
N LEU A 96 10.38 -3.07 6.86
CA LEU A 96 9.24 -2.98 7.79
C LEU A 96 9.35 -4.04 8.89
N GLU A 97 9.70 -5.28 8.55
CA GLU A 97 9.90 -6.35 9.55
C GLU A 97 11.07 -6.04 10.50
N LEU A 98 12.16 -5.46 10.00
CA LEU A 98 13.25 -4.99 10.85
C LEU A 98 12.84 -3.84 11.76
N ALA A 99 12.05 -2.90 11.25
CA ALA A 99 11.54 -1.77 12.03
C ALA A 99 10.58 -2.21 13.13
N ASP A 100 9.76 -3.24 12.89
CA ASP A 100 8.86 -3.84 13.88
C ASP A 100 9.61 -4.67 14.93
N SER A 101 10.62 -5.44 14.52
CA SER A 101 11.33 -6.38 15.41
C SER A 101 12.50 -5.77 16.19
N ARG A 102 12.98 -4.57 15.84
CA ARG A 102 14.13 -3.93 16.48
C ARG A 102 13.79 -2.55 17.00
N ASP A 103 13.93 -2.41 18.32
CA ASP A 103 13.80 -1.12 18.99
C ASP A 103 14.70 -0.05 18.34
N HIS A 104 14.15 1.15 18.22
CA HIS A 104 14.85 2.34 17.72
C HIS A 104 15.39 2.25 16.29
N TRP A 105 15.07 1.22 15.50
CA TRP A 105 15.57 1.10 14.13
C TRP A 105 15.17 2.30 13.26
N VAL A 106 13.90 2.71 13.34
CA VAL A 106 13.38 3.91 12.64
C VAL A 106 14.11 5.20 13.07
N LEU A 107 14.46 5.30 14.35
CA LEU A 107 15.23 6.43 14.87
C LEU A 107 16.65 6.44 14.29
N ASN A 108 17.32 5.27 14.28
CA ASN A 108 18.67 5.13 13.73
C ASN A 108 18.70 5.45 12.23
N LEU A 109 17.69 4.99 11.49
CA LEU A 109 17.49 5.39 10.09
C LEU A 109 17.41 6.91 9.94
N GLY A 110 16.54 7.57 10.71
CA GLY A 110 16.42 9.01 10.67
C GLY A 110 17.71 9.75 11.01
N VAL A 111 18.46 9.29 12.02
CA VAL A 111 19.76 9.88 12.40
C VAL A 111 20.77 9.80 11.26
N VAL A 112 20.87 8.65 10.59
CA VAL A 112 21.73 8.48 9.41
C VAL A 112 21.32 9.41 8.27
N LEU A 113 20.02 9.70 8.14
CA LEU A 113 19.49 10.67 7.19
C LEU A 113 19.58 12.13 7.68
N GLY A 114 20.26 12.36 8.80
CA GLY A 114 20.49 13.68 9.38
C GLY A 114 19.27 14.29 10.08
N LYS A 115 18.24 13.50 10.40
CA LYS A 115 17.09 13.92 11.21
C LYS A 115 17.45 13.90 12.69
N ARG A 116 16.83 14.78 13.47
CA ARG A 116 17.16 14.95 14.91
C ARG A 116 15.98 14.71 15.84
N LYS A 117 14.76 14.86 15.34
CA LYS A 117 13.54 14.65 16.13
C LYS A 117 12.91 13.32 15.78
N ASN A 118 12.31 12.65 16.75
CA ASN A 118 11.59 11.40 16.54
C ASN A 118 10.57 11.51 15.38
N ALA A 119 9.69 12.52 15.42
CA ALA A 119 8.71 12.77 14.36
C ALA A 119 9.34 12.96 12.97
N GLU A 120 10.54 13.55 12.87
CA GLU A 120 11.26 13.69 11.59
C GLU A 120 11.82 12.35 11.12
N CYS A 121 12.30 11.51 12.03
CA CYS A 121 12.78 10.15 11.74
C CYS A 121 11.63 9.27 11.24
N VAL A 122 10.51 9.27 11.96
CA VAL A 122 9.29 8.54 11.57
C VAL A 122 8.79 9.03 10.22
N ASN A 123 8.66 10.34 10.01
CA ASN A 123 8.24 10.88 8.72
C ASN A 123 9.21 10.51 7.58
N ALA A 124 10.53 10.48 7.84
CA ALA A 124 11.50 10.04 6.86
C ALA A 124 11.30 8.56 6.47
N PHE A 125 11.06 7.70 7.44
CA PHE A 125 10.75 6.28 7.21
C PHE A 125 9.43 6.10 6.46
N LEU A 126 8.38 6.83 6.85
CA LEU A 126 7.10 6.81 6.17
C LEU A 126 7.23 7.20 4.69
N VAL A 127 7.98 8.26 4.40
CA VAL A 127 8.13 8.78 3.03
C VAL A 127 9.01 7.88 2.17
N MET A 128 10.10 7.34 2.72
CA MET A 128 11.08 6.61 1.92
C MET A 128 10.86 5.10 1.84
N ILE A 129 10.18 4.51 2.82
CA ILE A 129 9.96 3.05 2.89
C ILE A 129 8.47 2.73 2.84
N VAL A 130 7.69 3.25 3.79
CA VAL A 130 6.30 2.81 3.96
C VAL A 130 5.43 3.20 2.76
N ARG A 131 5.46 4.47 2.33
CA ARG A 131 4.62 4.97 1.22
C ARG A 131 4.92 4.25 -0.10
N PRO A 132 6.17 4.15 -0.57
CA PRO A 132 6.51 3.36 -1.75
C PRO A 132 6.01 1.91 -1.65
N PHE A 133 6.26 1.25 -0.51
CA PHE A 133 5.83 -0.12 -0.27
C PHE A 133 4.31 -0.28 -0.40
N VAL A 134 3.54 0.53 0.33
CA VAL A 134 2.08 0.37 0.34
C VAL A 134 1.45 0.77 -0.99
N ASP A 135 2.01 1.74 -1.71
CA ASP A 135 1.53 2.12 -3.04
C ASP A 135 1.73 0.99 -4.05
N GLU A 136 2.93 0.41 -4.08
CA GLU A 136 3.26 -0.69 -4.98
C GLU A 136 2.53 -1.98 -4.60
N LEU A 137 2.44 -2.31 -3.31
CA LEU A 137 1.65 -3.45 -2.85
C LEU A 137 0.16 -3.24 -3.17
N SER A 138 -0.39 -2.02 -3.02
CA SER A 138 -1.78 -1.73 -3.40
C SER A 138 -2.03 -2.06 -4.88
N ARG A 139 -1.09 -1.70 -5.76
CA ARG A 139 -1.16 -2.00 -7.20
C ARG A 139 -1.20 -3.51 -7.44
N ARG A 140 -0.25 -4.25 -6.86
CA ARG A 140 -0.14 -5.71 -7.05
C ARG A 140 -1.32 -6.48 -6.45
N LEU A 141 -1.85 -6.04 -5.31
CA LEU A 141 -3.06 -6.63 -4.74
C LEU A 141 -4.26 -6.43 -5.66
N GLY A 142 -4.37 -5.25 -6.30
CA GLY A 142 -5.41 -5.00 -7.31
C GLY A 142 -5.30 -5.93 -8.52
N GLU A 143 -4.08 -6.22 -8.97
CA GLU A 143 -3.80 -7.16 -10.06
C GLU A 143 -4.09 -8.62 -9.66
N ALA A 144 -3.58 -9.05 -8.50
CA ALA A 144 -3.79 -10.39 -7.96
C ALA A 144 -5.26 -10.69 -7.67
N ALA A 145 -6.01 -9.69 -7.20
CA ALA A 145 -7.45 -9.77 -7.01
C ALA A 145 -8.23 -9.91 -8.33
N SER A 146 -7.59 -9.79 -9.50
CA SER A 146 -8.22 -9.85 -10.81
C SER A 146 -9.44 -8.93 -10.94
N LEU A 147 -9.36 -7.71 -10.38
CA LEU A 147 -10.39 -6.65 -10.49
C LEU A 147 -10.42 -6.01 -11.88
N ALA A 148 -10.47 -6.84 -12.91
CA ALA A 148 -10.54 -6.43 -14.31
C ALA A 148 -11.62 -7.22 -15.06
N THR A 149 -12.84 -7.30 -14.52
CA THR A 149 -13.98 -7.17 -15.44
C THR A 149 -14.28 -5.67 -15.63
N PRO A 150 -14.56 -5.20 -16.86
CA PRO A 150 -15.01 -3.83 -17.10
C PRO A 150 -16.20 -3.40 -16.22
N GLU A 151 -16.99 -4.35 -15.75
CA GLU A 151 -18.11 -4.16 -14.81
C GLU A 151 -17.67 -3.76 -13.40
N GLU A 152 -16.46 -4.15 -12.96
CA GLU A 152 -15.94 -3.87 -11.61
C GLU A 152 -15.24 -2.51 -11.51
N ARG A 153 -14.67 -2.02 -12.62
CA ARG A 153 -14.23 -0.61 -12.71
C ARG A 153 -15.41 0.36 -12.59
N ALA A 154 -16.61 -0.04 -13.01
CA ALA A 154 -17.83 0.73 -12.81
C ALA A 154 -18.33 0.70 -11.34
N LEU A 155 -17.97 -0.34 -10.58
CA LEU A 155 -18.37 -0.55 -9.18
C LEU A 155 -17.59 0.29 -8.16
N GLN A 156 -16.39 0.76 -8.48
CA GLN A 156 -15.62 1.64 -7.58
C GLN A 156 -16.25 3.02 -7.35
N ALA A 157 -17.36 3.36 -8.02
CA ALA A 157 -18.07 4.63 -7.84
C ALA A 157 -19.56 4.51 -7.46
N VAL A 158 -20.16 3.32 -7.38
CA VAL A 158 -21.62 3.17 -7.16
C VAL A 158 -21.94 1.93 -6.30
N PRO A 159 -22.75 2.06 -5.22
CA PRO A 159 -23.20 0.93 -4.41
C PRO A 159 -23.96 -0.14 -5.22
N LEU A 160 -23.67 -1.43 -4.95
CA LEU A 160 -24.23 -2.61 -5.65
C LEU A 160 -25.76 -2.62 -5.79
N ALA A 161 -26.50 -2.06 -4.82
CA ALA A 161 -27.96 -1.99 -4.86
C ALA A 161 -28.52 -1.03 -5.94
N ARG A 162 -27.66 -0.26 -6.61
CA ARG A 162 -28.03 0.71 -7.65
C ARG A 162 -27.53 0.30 -9.05
N LEU A 163 -27.05 -0.93 -9.22
CA LEU A 163 -26.69 -1.44 -10.52
C LEU A 163 -27.95 -1.82 -11.32
N PRO A 164 -28.18 -1.21 -12.48
CA PRO A 164 -29.30 -1.58 -13.34
C PRO A 164 -29.13 -2.99 -13.93
N GLY A 165 -30.25 -3.66 -14.19
CA GLY A 165 -30.29 -5.03 -14.71
C GLY A 165 -29.83 -5.15 -16.17
N PRO A 166 -29.62 -6.38 -16.69
CA PRO A 166 -29.03 -6.61 -18.02
C PRO A 166 -29.79 -6.03 -19.22
N ASN A 167 -31.04 -5.59 -19.04
CA ASN A 167 -31.88 -5.00 -20.09
C ASN A 167 -32.09 -3.48 -19.92
N GLU A 168 -31.42 -2.84 -18.97
CA GLU A 168 -31.56 -1.41 -18.69
C GLU A 168 -30.43 -0.60 -19.36
N VAL A 169 -30.81 0.49 -20.04
CA VAL A 169 -29.91 1.30 -20.85
C VAL A 169 -28.90 2.05 -19.96
N ARG A 170 -27.62 1.87 -20.27
CA ARG A 170 -26.47 2.44 -19.55
C ARG A 170 -26.30 3.93 -19.86
N ILE A 171 -26.34 4.81 -18.86
CA ILE A 171 -25.75 6.15 -18.94
C ILE A 171 -24.84 6.34 -17.72
N PHE A 172 -23.52 6.37 -17.94
CA PHE A 172 -22.56 6.64 -16.87
C PHE A 172 -22.42 8.15 -16.67
N LEU A 173 -22.99 8.66 -15.58
CA LEU A 173 -22.73 10.02 -15.11
C LEU A 173 -21.70 9.96 -13.99
N SER A 174 -20.52 10.54 -14.25
CA SER A 174 -19.54 10.81 -13.22
C SER A 174 -20.14 11.76 -12.17
N HIS A 175 -19.83 11.55 -10.89
CA HIS A 175 -20.24 12.38 -9.74
C HIS A 175 -19.82 13.86 -9.86
N LYS A 176 -18.95 14.22 -10.82
CA LYS A 176 -18.62 15.61 -11.18
C LYS A 176 -19.57 16.25 -12.22
N SER A 177 -20.66 15.57 -12.59
CA SER A 177 -21.47 15.94 -13.77
C SER A 177 -22.90 16.39 -13.45
N VAL A 178 -23.36 16.25 -12.20
CA VAL A 178 -24.77 16.48 -11.84
C VAL A 178 -25.20 17.92 -12.13
N ASP A 179 -24.30 18.90 -11.96
CA ASP A 179 -24.59 20.31 -12.18
C ASP A 179 -24.37 20.78 -13.63
N LYS A 180 -24.07 19.87 -14.57
CA LYS A 180 -23.86 20.26 -15.97
C LYS A 180 -25.22 20.46 -16.67
N PRO A 181 -25.45 21.59 -17.35
CA PRO A 181 -26.72 21.90 -18.03
C PRO A 181 -27.20 20.82 -19.03
N VAL A 182 -26.26 20.07 -19.60
CA VAL A 182 -26.53 18.93 -20.50
C VAL A 182 -27.29 17.79 -19.80
N VAL A 183 -27.03 17.55 -18.52
CA VAL A 183 -27.69 16.48 -17.74
C VAL A 183 -29.14 16.87 -17.42
N TYR A 184 -29.38 18.15 -17.14
CA TYR A 184 -30.73 18.67 -16.88
C TYR A 184 -31.67 18.56 -18.09
N ARG A 185 -31.15 18.83 -19.30
CA ARG A 185 -31.92 18.69 -20.55
C ARG A 185 -32.34 17.26 -20.82
N TYR A 186 -31.54 16.28 -20.39
CA TYR A 186 -31.84 14.86 -20.59
C TYR A 186 -32.96 14.37 -19.66
N TYR A 187 -32.99 14.85 -18.41
CA TYR A 187 -34.05 14.53 -17.45
C TYR A 187 -35.42 15.14 -17.81
N GLN A 188 -35.45 16.28 -18.49
CA GLN A 188 -36.71 16.90 -18.94
C GLN A 188 -37.29 16.25 -20.22
N ALA A 189 -36.52 15.38 -20.89
CA ALA A 189 -36.92 14.71 -22.12
C ALA A 189 -37.43 13.28 -21.90
N LEU A 190 -37.33 12.76 -20.67
CA LEU A 190 -37.96 11.52 -20.21
C LEU A 190 -39.29 11.84 -19.50
#